data_AF-A0A5C6B192-F1
#
_entry.id   AF-A0A5C6B192-F1
#
_cell.length_a   1.000
_cell.length_b   1.000
_cell.length_c   1.000
_cell.angle_alpha   90.00
_cell.angle_beta   90.00
_cell.angle_gamma   90.00
#
_symmetry.space_group_name_H-M   'P 1'
#
loop_
_entity.id
_entity.type
_entity.pdbx_description
1 polymer ?
#
loop_
_entity_poly.entity_id
_entity_poly.type
_entity_poly.pdbx_seq_one_letter_code
_entity_poly.pdbx_strand_id
1 'polypeptide(L)'
;MAMMAMLLPLLAILAAFAVNTAHMQLTRTELSIATDAAARAGGRAFSEYQEVDAAKQAVRVTAALNTVNGDPLRIREDDGSNEIEFGRTQQYDGSESRYHFIKIPTSDVSSGNIVASAIRVKGNRNAGSLSGRVPLIIPGLLDANDFETTQDSVAMQVDRDISLILDRSGSMAELDIDFPWNKDPYSSSAIYAGYQAGLLGRYYSNGWRYYYNPGVDATTYQQWAYEDYYGLGEAPHTPWQDLLLAVDAFLDVLEGTSQEEQVSLASYASYGSLDTNLEKNHQIVRNTVMNLSPTGATAIGRGMQEGIQALLDSSARPFAAKTMVVLTDGIHNTGVSPVSVAQGFMNSYNLTIHTVTFGEGADQNRMQQVAAIGGGKHYHAADGDQLVSIFEEIANNLPTILTE
;
A
#
# COMPACT_ATOMS: atom_id res chain seq x y z
N MET A 1 70.18 4.30 17.84
CA MET A 1 69.37 4.26 19.08
C MET A 1 68.53 5.52 19.30
N ALA A 2 69.03 6.74 19.05
CA ALA A 2 68.25 7.99 19.22
C ALA A 2 66.98 8.09 18.34
N MET A 3 67.02 7.57 17.10
CA MET A 3 65.85 7.61 16.21
C MET A 3 64.70 6.71 16.71
N MET A 4 65.02 5.52 17.23
CA MET A 4 64.05 4.58 17.79
C MET A 4 63.36 5.13 19.04
N ALA A 5 64.11 5.89 19.86
CA ALA A 5 63.60 6.51 21.08
C ALA A 5 62.57 7.63 20.82
N MET A 6 62.63 8.30 19.66
CA MET A 6 61.63 9.28 19.24
C MET A 6 60.48 8.67 18.42
N LEU A 7 60.74 7.60 17.68
CA LEU A 7 59.75 6.97 16.80
C LEU A 7 58.67 6.21 17.58
N LEU A 8 59.04 5.56 18.69
CA LEU A 8 58.14 4.69 19.46
C LEU A 8 57.03 5.51 20.19
N PRO A 9 57.33 6.64 20.86
CA PRO A 9 56.29 7.51 21.41
C PRO A 9 55.38 8.10 20.33
N LEU A 10 55.94 8.47 19.17
CA LEU A 10 55.16 8.99 18.05
C LEU A 10 54.17 7.95 17.51
N LEU A 11 54.62 6.71 17.31
CA LEU A 11 53.76 5.60 16.90
C LEU A 11 52.68 5.30 17.94
N ALA A 12 53.00 5.39 19.24
CA ALA A 12 52.02 5.20 20.31
C ALA A 12 50.93 6.29 20.29
N ILE A 13 51.31 7.56 20.07
CA ILE A 13 50.37 8.68 19.92
C ILE A 13 49.46 8.47 18.70
N LEU A 14 50.04 8.06 17.56
CA LEU A 14 49.27 7.78 16.34
C LEU A 14 48.32 6.59 16.51
N ALA A 15 48.75 5.53 17.20
CA ALA A 15 47.90 4.39 17.52
C ALA A 15 46.75 4.81 18.45
N ALA A 16 47.03 5.62 19.48
CA ALA A 16 46.01 6.13 20.38
C ALA A 16 44.98 7.01 19.64
N PHE A 17 45.46 7.86 18.72
CA PHE A 17 44.61 8.66 17.85
C PHE A 17 43.72 7.79 16.95
N ALA A 18 44.28 6.73 16.34
CA ALA A 18 43.54 5.81 15.49
C ALA A 18 42.45 5.05 16.28
N VAL A 19 42.76 4.59 17.50
CA VAL A 19 41.80 3.90 18.38
C VAL A 19 40.66 4.84 18.77
N ASN A 20 40.95 6.06 19.23
CA ASN A 20 39.92 7.04 19.57
C ASN A 20 39.07 7.41 18.35
N THR A 21 39.68 7.58 17.17
CA THR A 21 38.93 7.88 15.93
C THR A 21 38.01 6.73 15.54
N ALA A 22 38.48 5.48 15.61
CA ALA A 22 37.65 4.32 15.32
C ALA A 22 36.47 4.20 16.30
N HIS A 23 36.71 4.46 17.59
CA HIS A 23 35.68 4.48 18.62
C HIS A 23 34.63 5.57 18.41
N MET A 24 35.05 6.78 18.00
CA MET A 24 34.12 7.85 17.64
C MET A 24 33.22 7.46 16.46
N GLN A 25 33.78 6.82 15.43
CA GLN A 25 32.99 6.39 14.26
C GLN A 25 32.03 5.25 14.59
N LEU A 26 32.45 4.29 15.41
CA LEU A 26 31.58 3.23 15.91
C LEU A 26 30.40 3.82 16.69
N THR A 27 30.68 4.71 17.64
CA THR A 27 29.64 5.35 18.46
C THR A 27 28.66 6.18 17.61
N ARG A 28 29.14 6.87 16.58
CA ARG A 28 28.28 7.58 15.61
C ARG A 28 27.36 6.62 14.85
N THR A 29 27.88 5.48 14.45
CA THR A 29 27.12 4.44 13.75
C THR A 29 26.05 3.85 14.67
N GLU A 30 26.41 3.51 15.91
CA GLU A 30 25.47 3.02 16.93
C GLU A 30 24.38 4.06 17.22
N LEU A 31 24.76 5.34 17.34
CA LEU A 31 23.79 6.42 17.53
C LEU A 31 22.85 6.56 16.33
N SER A 32 23.34 6.41 15.10
CA SER A 32 22.50 6.40 13.89
C SER A 32 21.47 5.29 13.97
N ILE A 33 21.92 4.06 14.16
CA ILE A 33 21.04 2.88 14.20
C ILE A 33 19.98 3.03 15.31
N ALA A 34 20.38 3.46 16.50
CA ALA A 34 19.47 3.67 17.62
C ALA A 34 18.43 4.77 17.33
N THR A 35 18.85 5.87 16.70
CA THR A 35 17.97 6.99 16.36
C THR A 35 17.00 6.62 15.24
N ASP A 36 17.47 5.93 14.20
CA ASP A 36 16.66 5.46 13.07
C ASP A 36 15.61 4.44 13.50
N ALA A 37 16.02 3.47 14.35
CA ALA A 37 15.08 2.51 14.93
C ALA A 37 14.00 3.22 15.76
N ALA A 38 14.39 4.21 16.57
CA ALA A 38 13.46 4.97 17.40
C ALA A 38 12.50 5.83 16.55
N ALA A 39 13.00 6.52 15.51
CA ALA A 39 12.17 7.28 14.57
C ALA A 39 11.15 6.37 13.88
N ARG A 40 11.57 5.20 13.39
CA ARG A 40 10.69 4.24 12.73
C ARG A 40 9.60 3.69 13.65
N ALA A 41 9.96 3.35 14.89
CA ALA A 41 8.99 2.89 15.88
C ALA A 41 7.98 3.98 16.25
N GLY A 42 8.46 5.23 16.42
CA GLY A 42 7.61 6.39 16.63
C GLY A 42 6.64 6.63 15.47
N GLY A 43 7.16 6.59 14.23
CA GLY A 43 6.35 6.79 13.03
C GLY A 43 5.30 5.71 12.86
N ARG A 44 5.64 4.45 13.18
CA ARG A 44 4.68 3.34 13.17
C ARG A 44 3.60 3.51 14.24
N ALA A 45 3.96 3.77 15.49
CA ALA A 45 3.00 3.95 16.58
C ALA A 45 2.09 5.16 16.34
N PHE A 46 2.65 6.24 15.80
CA PHE A 46 1.87 7.41 15.36
C PHE A 46 0.89 7.05 14.25
N SER A 47 1.35 6.28 13.25
CA SER A 47 0.49 5.78 12.18
C SER A 47 -0.60 4.83 12.64
N GLU A 48 -0.40 4.07 13.72
CA GLU A 48 -1.35 3.04 14.17
C GLU A 48 -2.43 3.62 15.10
N TYR A 49 -2.05 4.53 16.00
CA TYR A 49 -2.94 5.03 17.06
C TYR A 49 -3.33 6.51 16.90
N GLN A 50 -2.67 7.26 16.00
CA GLN A 50 -2.85 8.71 15.82
C GLN A 50 -2.71 9.52 17.13
N GLU A 51 -2.05 8.93 18.13
CA GLU A 51 -1.88 9.50 19.46
C GLU A 51 -0.41 9.90 19.65
N VAL A 52 -0.20 11.18 19.94
CA VAL A 52 1.12 11.77 20.18
C VAL A 52 1.85 11.05 21.31
N ASP A 53 1.13 10.69 22.38
CA ASP A 53 1.72 10.06 23.56
C ASP A 53 2.18 8.62 23.26
N ALA A 54 1.39 7.86 22.49
CA ALA A 54 1.76 6.52 22.04
C ALA A 54 3.03 6.56 21.17
N ALA A 55 3.13 7.54 20.26
CA ALA A 55 4.31 7.76 19.42
C ALA A 55 5.55 8.11 20.26
N LYS A 56 5.44 9.07 21.18
CA LYS A 56 6.54 9.45 22.09
C LYS A 56 7.02 8.27 22.93
N GLN A 57 6.08 7.49 23.48
CA GLN A 57 6.39 6.29 24.24
C GLN A 57 7.13 5.24 23.38
N ALA A 58 6.69 5.01 22.14
CA ALA A 58 7.34 4.07 21.23
C ALA A 58 8.78 4.47 20.88
N VAL A 59 9.01 5.77 20.65
CA VAL A 59 10.37 6.34 20.45
C VAL A 59 11.23 6.06 21.67
N ARG A 60 10.76 6.41 22.87
CA ARG A 60 11.51 6.26 24.13
C ARG A 60 11.88 4.81 24.41
N VAL A 61 10.91 3.90 24.29
CA VAL A 61 11.12 2.47 24.52
C VAL A 61 12.13 1.91 23.52
N THR A 62 11.97 2.22 22.24
CA THR A 62 12.84 1.69 21.19
C THR A 62 14.26 2.26 21.27
N ALA A 63 14.41 3.54 21.60
CA ALA A 63 15.72 4.13 21.86
C ALA A 63 16.43 3.42 23.03
N ALA A 64 15.72 3.15 24.12
CA ALA A 64 16.27 2.49 25.30
C ALA A 64 16.64 1.01 25.08
N LEU A 65 16.10 0.35 24.04
CA LEU A 65 16.50 -1.01 23.65
C LEU A 65 17.85 -1.03 22.90
N ASN A 66 18.27 0.10 22.35
CA ASN A 66 19.52 0.21 21.59
C ASN A 66 20.60 0.89 22.44
N THR A 67 21.78 0.28 22.49
CA THR A 67 22.93 0.82 23.24
C THR A 67 23.83 1.65 22.33
N VAL A 68 24.33 2.77 22.86
CA VAL A 68 25.32 3.65 22.23
C VAL A 68 26.50 3.76 23.18
N ASN A 69 27.66 3.26 22.77
CA ASN A 69 28.84 3.11 23.62
C ASN A 69 28.53 2.33 24.92
N GLY A 70 27.75 1.25 24.82
CA GLY A 70 27.41 0.36 25.93
C GLY A 70 26.25 0.82 26.84
N ASP A 71 25.78 2.06 26.72
CA ASP A 71 24.67 2.60 27.50
C ASP A 71 23.39 2.73 26.65
N PRO A 72 22.18 2.46 27.20
CA PRO A 72 20.92 2.71 26.50
C PRO A 72 20.76 4.16 26.05
N LEU A 73 20.31 4.38 24.81
CA LEU A 73 19.98 5.73 24.34
C LEU A 73 18.71 6.23 25.04
N ARG A 74 18.84 7.34 25.78
CA ARG A 74 17.73 7.98 26.48
C ARG A 74 17.30 9.25 25.75
N ILE A 75 16.01 9.31 25.44
CA ILE A 75 15.35 10.42 24.73
C ILE A 75 14.29 11.04 25.63
N ARG A 76 14.22 12.37 25.66
CA ARG A 76 13.21 13.16 26.36
C ARG A 76 11.95 13.30 25.55
N GLU A 77 10.81 13.26 26.23
CA GLU A 77 9.48 13.34 25.61
C GLU A 77 8.87 14.74 25.68
N ASP A 78 9.48 15.64 26.46
CA ASP A 78 9.02 17.03 26.56
C ASP A 78 9.30 17.79 25.26
N ASP A 79 8.32 18.60 24.83
CA ASP A 79 8.44 19.38 23.60
C ASP A 79 9.53 20.48 23.71
N GLY A 80 9.89 20.89 24.93
CA GLY A 80 10.92 21.91 25.17
C GLY A 80 12.33 21.46 24.80
N SER A 81 12.60 20.16 24.90
CA SER A 81 13.90 19.56 24.58
C SER A 81 14.10 19.33 23.09
N ASN A 82 13.05 19.36 22.27
CA ASN A 82 13.08 19.15 20.82
C ASN A 82 13.79 17.83 20.41
N GLU A 83 13.68 16.78 21.23
CA GLU A 83 14.27 15.46 20.92
C GLU A 83 13.30 14.57 20.16
N ILE A 84 12.00 14.86 20.24
CA ILE A 84 10.93 14.26 19.44
C ILE A 84 10.09 15.41 18.88
N GLU A 85 9.95 15.46 17.56
CA GLU A 85 9.21 16.51 16.89
C GLU A 85 8.29 15.93 15.83
N PHE A 86 7.06 16.44 15.78
CA PHE A 86 6.10 16.10 14.74
C PHE A 86 6.14 17.16 13.65
N GLY A 87 5.86 16.76 12.42
CA GLY A 87 5.98 17.64 11.29
C GLY A 87 5.42 17.09 10.01
N ARG A 88 5.74 17.77 8.93
CA ARG A 88 5.54 17.32 7.55
C ARG A 88 6.84 17.48 6.79
N THR A 89 7.10 16.64 5.81
CA THR A 89 8.24 16.81 4.93
C THR A 89 7.84 17.62 3.70
N GLN A 90 8.70 18.53 3.27
CA GLN A 90 8.53 19.29 2.03
C GLN A 90 9.88 19.30 1.30
N GLN A 91 9.86 18.96 0.01
CA GLN A 91 11.03 19.03 -0.85
C GLN A 91 11.05 20.40 -1.56
N TYR A 92 12.18 21.10 -1.56
CA TYR A 92 12.31 22.42 -2.20
C TYR A 92 12.65 22.22 -3.69
N ASP A 93 11.71 22.52 -4.58
CA ASP A 93 11.94 22.68 -6.04
C ASP A 93 12.57 21.48 -6.79
N GLY A 94 11.77 20.46 -7.10
CA GLY A 94 12.12 19.39 -8.06
C GLY A 94 12.53 18.03 -7.46
N SER A 95 12.58 17.00 -8.31
CA SER A 95 12.71 15.57 -7.97
C SER A 95 14.08 15.13 -7.41
N GLU A 96 15.05 16.05 -7.27
CA GLU A 96 16.43 15.73 -6.83
C GLU A 96 16.85 16.41 -5.52
N SER A 97 16.03 17.27 -4.91
CA SER A 97 16.42 17.96 -3.67
C SER A 97 16.15 17.12 -2.41
N ARG A 98 16.84 17.38 -1.31
CA ARG A 98 16.61 16.63 -0.06
C ARG A 98 15.30 17.06 0.59
N TYR A 99 14.58 16.13 1.21
CA TYR A 99 13.40 16.47 2.00
C TYR A 99 13.78 17.39 3.16
N HIS A 100 12.96 18.41 3.38
CA HIS A 100 13.08 19.31 4.52
C HIS A 100 11.94 19.03 5.49
N PHE A 101 12.30 18.70 6.74
CA PHE A 101 11.32 18.54 7.81
C PHE A 101 10.83 19.91 8.28
N ILE A 102 9.52 20.13 8.20
CA ILE A 102 8.83 21.30 8.73
C ILE A 102 8.12 20.90 10.01
N LYS A 103 8.58 21.45 11.12
CA LYS A 103 8.01 21.21 12.44
C LYS A 103 6.59 21.77 12.53
N ILE A 104 5.70 20.97 13.10
CA ILE A 104 4.34 21.36 13.50
C ILE A 104 4.30 21.38 15.04
N PRO A 105 3.62 22.35 15.67
CA PRO A 105 3.45 22.34 17.13
C PRO A 105 2.75 21.06 17.60
N THR A 106 3.31 20.38 18.59
CA THR A 106 2.72 19.15 19.17
C THR A 106 1.29 19.39 19.69
N SER A 107 0.98 20.61 20.14
CA SER A 107 -0.38 21.02 20.54
C SER A 107 -1.40 20.94 19.40
N ASP A 108 -0.98 21.24 18.17
CA ASP A 108 -1.86 21.26 17.00
C ASP A 108 -2.10 19.83 16.48
N VAL A 109 -1.11 18.96 16.65
CA VAL A 109 -1.20 17.53 16.34
C VAL A 109 -2.08 16.81 17.37
N SER A 110 -1.85 17.03 18.67
CA SER A 110 -2.63 16.40 19.75
C SER A 110 -4.08 16.87 19.82
N SER A 111 -4.39 18.07 19.34
CA SER A 111 -5.77 18.57 19.24
C SER A 111 -6.50 18.12 17.96
N GLY A 112 -5.82 17.42 17.05
CA GLY A 112 -6.38 16.99 15.77
C GLY A 112 -6.62 18.12 14.77
N ASN A 113 -6.13 19.33 15.03
CA ASN A 113 -6.28 20.48 14.13
C ASN A 113 -5.42 20.34 12.87
N ILE A 114 -4.23 19.73 13.02
CA ILE A 114 -3.29 19.49 11.94
C ILE A 114 -2.76 18.07 12.04
N VAL A 115 -2.88 17.29 10.97
CA VAL A 115 -2.27 15.97 10.88
C VAL A 115 -0.78 16.12 10.54
N ALA A 116 0.08 15.47 11.33
CA ALA A 116 1.51 15.35 11.03
C ALA A 116 1.74 14.16 10.10
N SER A 117 2.65 14.29 9.14
CA SER A 117 3.02 13.21 8.22
C SER A 117 4.46 12.73 8.43
N ALA A 118 5.16 13.28 9.41
CA ALA A 118 6.52 12.88 9.75
C ALA A 118 6.81 13.07 11.23
N ILE A 119 7.70 12.22 11.76
CA ILE A 119 8.30 12.35 13.08
C ILE A 119 9.81 12.46 12.92
N ARG A 120 10.40 13.47 13.55
CA ARG A 120 11.84 13.62 13.68
C ARG A 120 12.25 13.23 15.09
N VAL A 121 13.23 12.34 15.19
CA VAL A 121 13.84 11.94 16.46
C VAL A 121 15.30 12.37 16.45
N LYS A 122 15.74 12.98 17.54
CA LYS A 122 17.10 13.46 17.72
C LYS A 122 17.82 12.68 18.81
N GLY A 123 18.74 11.82 18.40
CA GLY A 123 19.66 11.12 19.29
C GLY A 123 20.81 12.04 19.70
N ASN A 124 20.89 12.38 20.99
CA ASN A 124 21.91 13.29 21.52
C ASN A 124 22.86 12.59 22.51
N ARG A 125 24.16 12.68 22.26
CA ARG A 125 25.24 12.40 23.22
C ARG A 125 26.07 13.66 23.48
N ASN A 126 25.51 14.59 24.23
CA ASN A 126 26.18 15.85 24.60
C ASN A 126 25.99 16.15 26.09
N ALA A 127 26.59 17.23 26.60
CA ALA A 127 26.49 17.57 28.02
C ALA A 127 25.05 17.82 28.53
N GLY A 128 24.13 18.20 27.63
CA GLY A 128 22.73 18.53 27.95
C GLY A 128 21.74 17.40 27.70
N SER A 129 22.18 16.23 27.25
CA SER A 129 21.32 15.07 26.99
C SER A 129 21.27 14.13 28.18
N LEU A 130 20.19 13.34 28.29
CA LEU A 130 20.06 12.32 29.34
C LEU A 130 21.11 11.21 29.24
N SER A 131 21.69 11.03 28.05
CA SER A 131 22.70 10.02 27.75
C SER A 131 24.14 10.54 27.95
N GLY A 132 24.31 11.86 28.15
CA GLY A 132 25.60 12.49 28.40
C GLY A 132 26.60 12.40 27.25
N ARG A 133 27.80 12.93 27.51
CA ARG A 133 28.95 12.84 26.59
C ARG A 133 29.47 11.41 26.48
N VAL A 134 30.29 11.16 25.46
CA VAL A 134 30.94 9.86 25.25
C VAL A 134 32.39 9.95 25.69
N PRO A 135 32.84 9.17 26.68
CA PRO A 135 34.25 9.16 27.08
C PRO A 135 35.12 8.54 25.99
N LEU A 136 36.33 9.07 25.81
CA LEU A 136 37.33 8.48 24.92
C LEU A 136 37.96 7.24 25.56
N ILE A 137 38.33 6.26 24.73
CA ILE A 137 39.06 5.06 25.19
C ILE A 137 40.39 5.46 25.83
N ILE A 138 41.10 6.40 25.21
CA ILE A 138 42.37 6.94 25.73
C ILE A 138 42.16 8.42 26.05
N PRO A 139 41.84 8.78 27.30
CA PRO A 139 41.65 10.16 27.72
C PRO A 139 42.98 10.92 27.81
N GLY A 140 42.93 12.25 27.68
CA GLY A 140 44.08 13.15 27.79
C GLY A 140 44.92 13.28 26.52
N LEU A 141 44.60 12.53 25.46
CA LEU A 141 45.21 12.73 24.15
C LEU A 141 44.74 14.07 23.56
N LEU A 142 45.66 15.02 23.38
CA LEU A 142 45.36 16.40 22.94
C LEU A 142 44.40 17.15 23.88
N ASP A 143 44.44 16.86 25.19
CA ASP A 143 43.58 17.48 26.22
C ASP A 143 42.07 17.20 26.04
N ALA A 144 41.72 16.16 25.27
CA ALA A 144 40.35 15.67 25.12
C ALA A 144 40.14 14.41 25.97
N ASN A 145 39.05 14.38 26.74
CA ASN A 145 38.65 13.23 27.56
C ASN A 145 37.33 12.60 27.09
N ASP A 146 36.52 13.39 26.38
CA ASP A 146 35.23 12.99 25.84
C ASP A 146 35.00 13.64 24.48
N PHE A 147 33.94 13.20 23.80
CA PHE A 147 33.43 13.84 22.60
C PHE A 147 31.90 13.88 22.62
N GLU A 148 31.36 14.78 21.80
CA GLU A 148 29.93 14.93 21.60
C GLU A 148 29.53 14.48 20.21
N THR A 149 28.32 13.93 20.09
CA THR A 149 27.74 13.60 18.79
C THR A 149 26.22 13.66 18.86
N THR A 150 25.60 14.08 17.76
CA THR A 150 24.16 14.17 17.60
C THR A 150 23.76 13.57 16.27
N GLN A 151 22.61 12.92 16.22
CA GLN A 151 22.01 12.41 14.98
C GLN A 151 20.53 12.81 14.95
N ASP A 152 20.08 13.31 13.80
CA ASP A 152 18.66 13.48 13.52
C ASP A 152 18.24 12.35 12.57
N SER A 153 17.06 11.77 12.81
CA SER A 153 16.43 10.79 11.92
C SER A 153 14.97 11.16 11.72
N VAL A 154 14.46 11.01 10.49
CA VAL A 154 13.07 11.35 10.17
C VAL A 154 12.38 10.11 9.63
N ALA A 155 11.32 9.69 10.31
CA ALA A 155 10.39 8.71 9.78
C ALA A 155 9.19 9.44 9.21
N MET A 156 8.91 9.24 7.93
CA MET A 156 7.76 9.82 7.25
C MET A 156 6.68 8.76 7.03
N GLN A 157 5.45 9.18 7.26
CA GLN A 157 4.22 8.48 6.89
C GLN A 157 3.92 8.86 5.43
N VAL A 158 3.82 7.84 4.58
CA VAL A 158 3.68 8.06 3.13
C VAL A 158 2.22 7.91 2.74
N ASP A 159 1.63 9.02 2.30
CA ASP A 159 0.36 9.05 1.57
C ASP A 159 0.35 8.03 0.43
N ARG A 160 -0.80 7.44 0.10
CA ARG A 160 -0.89 6.41 -0.96
C ARG A 160 -1.82 6.85 -2.08
N ASP A 161 -1.29 6.83 -3.30
CA ASP A 161 -2.08 6.99 -4.52
C ASP A 161 -2.15 5.63 -5.21
N ILE A 162 -3.36 5.09 -5.31
CA ILE A 162 -3.63 3.75 -5.80
C ILE A 162 -4.42 3.86 -7.09
N SER A 163 -3.97 3.16 -8.13
CA SER A 163 -4.72 3.02 -9.37
C SER A 163 -5.18 1.56 -9.52
N LEU A 164 -6.49 1.35 -9.48
CA LEU A 164 -7.13 0.06 -9.72
C LEU A 164 -7.42 -0.10 -11.20
N ILE A 165 -6.89 -1.17 -11.81
CA ILE A 165 -7.05 -1.49 -13.23
C ILE A 165 -7.91 -2.74 -13.30
N LEU A 166 -9.19 -2.56 -13.66
CA LEU A 166 -10.20 -3.62 -13.60
C LEU A 166 -10.49 -4.22 -14.98
N ASP A 167 -10.55 -5.54 -15.01
CA ASP A 167 -11.03 -6.29 -16.17
C ASP A 167 -12.54 -6.22 -16.25
N ARG A 168 -13.06 -5.71 -17.37
CA ARG A 168 -14.48 -5.76 -17.72
C ARG A 168 -14.65 -6.44 -19.08
N SER A 169 -13.81 -7.42 -19.39
CA SER A 169 -13.96 -8.22 -20.61
C SER A 169 -15.16 -9.17 -20.53
N GLY A 170 -15.53 -9.78 -21.65
CA GLY A 170 -16.72 -10.63 -21.72
C GLY A 170 -16.70 -11.85 -20.80
N SER A 171 -15.51 -12.40 -20.49
CA SER A 171 -15.37 -13.54 -19.57
C SER A 171 -15.87 -13.22 -18.16
N MET A 172 -15.81 -11.94 -17.76
CA MET A 172 -16.28 -11.52 -16.45
C MET A 172 -17.80 -11.66 -16.28
N ALA A 173 -18.55 -11.77 -17.40
CA ALA A 173 -20.00 -11.96 -17.39
C ALA A 173 -20.41 -13.44 -17.41
N GLU A 174 -19.48 -14.35 -17.68
CA GLU A 174 -19.79 -15.76 -17.88
C GLU A 174 -19.99 -16.44 -16.52
N LEU A 175 -21.13 -17.13 -16.39
CA LEU A 175 -21.42 -17.99 -15.25
C LEU A 175 -22.11 -19.24 -15.75
N ASP A 176 -21.53 -20.39 -15.42
CA ASP A 176 -22.16 -21.70 -15.59
C ASP A 176 -22.53 -22.23 -14.21
N ILE A 177 -23.83 -22.26 -13.92
CA ILE A 177 -24.34 -22.75 -12.65
C ILE A 177 -24.59 -24.26 -12.78
N ASP A 178 -23.82 -25.06 -12.06
CA ASP A 178 -24.04 -26.51 -11.99
C ASP A 178 -25.26 -26.84 -11.12
N PHE A 179 -26.41 -27.03 -11.78
CA PHE A 179 -27.61 -27.50 -11.11
C PHE A 179 -27.55 -29.02 -10.89
N PRO A 180 -27.96 -29.52 -9.70
CA PRO A 180 -28.12 -30.95 -9.49
C PRO A 180 -29.03 -31.57 -10.56
N TRP A 181 -28.74 -32.81 -10.96
CA TRP A 181 -29.39 -33.52 -12.09
C TRP A 181 -30.94 -33.52 -12.10
N ASN A 182 -31.61 -33.27 -10.97
CA ASN A 182 -33.06 -33.19 -10.83
C ASN A 182 -33.60 -31.77 -10.57
N LYS A 183 -32.78 -30.73 -10.79
CA LYS A 183 -33.05 -29.33 -10.49
C LYS A 183 -32.89 -28.45 -11.72
N ASP A 184 -33.53 -28.84 -12.82
CA ASP A 184 -33.46 -28.10 -14.08
C ASP A 184 -34.15 -26.71 -13.93
N PRO A 185 -33.41 -25.59 -14.05
CA PRO A 185 -33.97 -24.24 -13.96
C PRO A 185 -34.96 -23.95 -15.10
N TYR A 186 -34.92 -24.73 -16.19
CA TYR A 186 -35.81 -24.60 -17.35
C TYR A 186 -36.96 -25.60 -17.35
N SER A 187 -37.15 -26.36 -16.26
CA SER A 187 -38.33 -27.21 -16.09
C SER A 187 -39.62 -26.37 -16.18
N SER A 188 -40.71 -26.97 -16.67
CA SER A 188 -41.99 -26.25 -16.82
C SER A 188 -42.50 -25.65 -15.50
N SER A 189 -42.20 -26.32 -14.36
CA SER A 189 -42.53 -25.83 -13.03
C SER A 189 -41.67 -24.64 -12.61
N ALA A 190 -40.35 -24.69 -12.86
CA ALA A 190 -39.42 -23.61 -12.53
C ALA A 190 -39.74 -22.34 -13.34
N ILE A 191 -39.94 -22.49 -14.66
CA ILE A 191 -40.31 -21.37 -15.54
C ILE A 191 -41.65 -20.75 -15.12
N TYR A 192 -42.64 -21.57 -14.79
CA TYR A 192 -43.93 -21.05 -14.32
C TYR A 192 -43.79 -20.32 -12.98
N ALA A 193 -42.98 -20.85 -12.05
CA ALA A 193 -42.68 -20.18 -10.79
C ALA A 193 -41.93 -18.85 -11.01
N GLY A 194 -40.97 -18.78 -11.95
CA GLY A 194 -40.28 -17.55 -12.31
C GLY A 194 -41.20 -16.49 -12.91
N TYR A 195 -42.21 -16.91 -13.67
CA TYR A 195 -43.29 -16.01 -14.10
C TYR A 195 -44.11 -15.49 -12.92
N GLN A 196 -44.47 -16.35 -11.95
CA GLN A 196 -45.19 -15.92 -10.73
C GLN A 196 -44.35 -14.97 -9.87
N ALA A 197 -43.03 -15.17 -9.83
CA ALA A 197 -42.08 -14.32 -9.14
C ALA A 197 -41.82 -12.98 -9.86
N GLY A 198 -42.37 -12.78 -11.07
CA GLY A 198 -42.19 -11.53 -11.83
C GLY A 198 -40.85 -11.43 -12.57
N LEU A 199 -40.06 -12.50 -12.63
CA LEU A 199 -38.79 -12.54 -13.36
C LEU A 199 -38.99 -12.78 -14.85
N LEU A 200 -40.02 -13.57 -15.18
CA LEU A 200 -40.38 -13.88 -16.56
C LEU A 200 -41.71 -13.24 -16.92
N GLY A 201 -41.79 -12.72 -18.15
CA GLY A 201 -43.04 -12.47 -18.84
C GLY A 201 -43.47 -13.70 -19.64
N ARG A 202 -44.74 -13.73 -20.05
CA ARG A 202 -45.22 -14.77 -20.98
C ARG A 202 -46.20 -14.22 -21.99
N TYR A 203 -46.19 -14.82 -23.18
CA TYR A 203 -47.19 -14.59 -24.20
C TYR A 203 -47.65 -15.91 -24.81
N TYR A 204 -48.82 -15.90 -25.43
CA TYR A 204 -49.39 -17.08 -26.07
C TYR A 204 -49.15 -17.02 -27.58
N SER A 205 -48.43 -18.02 -28.11
CA SER A 205 -48.24 -18.22 -29.55
C SER A 205 -48.04 -19.71 -29.83
N ASN A 206 -49.13 -20.39 -30.23
CA ASN A 206 -49.19 -21.85 -30.41
C ASN A 206 -48.59 -22.62 -29.22
N GLY A 207 -48.83 -22.12 -28.00
CA GLY A 207 -48.20 -22.54 -26.76
C GLY A 207 -47.75 -21.33 -25.92
N TRP A 208 -47.52 -21.54 -24.63
CA TRP A 208 -46.95 -20.51 -23.77
C TRP A 208 -45.46 -20.34 -24.06
N ARG A 209 -45.06 -19.11 -24.36
CA ARG A 209 -43.66 -18.71 -24.52
C ARG A 209 -43.30 -17.75 -23.39
N TYR A 210 -42.08 -17.90 -22.86
CA TYR A 210 -41.57 -17.08 -21.77
C TYR A 210 -40.40 -16.24 -22.27
N TYR A 211 -40.21 -15.09 -21.66
CA TYR A 211 -39.11 -14.17 -21.92
C TYR A 211 -38.74 -13.47 -20.61
N TYR A 212 -37.49 -13.05 -20.47
CA TYR A 212 -37.06 -12.32 -19.29
C TYR A 212 -37.71 -10.93 -19.24
N ASN A 213 -38.20 -10.53 -18.07
CA ASN A 213 -38.70 -9.17 -17.87
C ASN A 213 -37.54 -8.16 -17.91
N PRO A 214 -37.81 -6.86 -18.16
CA PRO A 214 -36.77 -5.85 -18.16
C PRO A 214 -35.95 -5.86 -16.87
N GLY A 215 -34.62 -5.88 -16.99
CA GLY A 215 -33.69 -5.94 -15.85
C GLY A 215 -33.38 -7.35 -15.35
N VAL A 216 -33.96 -8.38 -15.96
CA VAL A 216 -33.65 -9.80 -15.68
C VAL A 216 -32.96 -10.40 -16.89
N ASP A 217 -31.87 -11.11 -16.65
CA ASP A 217 -31.19 -11.94 -17.65
C ASP A 217 -31.21 -13.42 -17.24
N ALA A 218 -30.59 -14.26 -18.07
CA ALA A 218 -30.55 -15.69 -17.82
C ALA A 218 -29.82 -16.04 -16.52
N THR A 219 -28.81 -15.26 -16.15
CA THR A 219 -28.01 -15.44 -14.94
C THR A 219 -28.85 -15.13 -13.71
N THR A 220 -29.48 -13.96 -13.68
CA THR A 220 -30.37 -13.50 -12.60
C THR A 220 -31.50 -14.50 -12.36
N TYR A 221 -32.12 -15.00 -13.44
CA TYR A 221 -33.17 -16.01 -13.33
C TYR A 221 -32.65 -17.34 -12.77
N GLN A 222 -31.47 -17.79 -13.21
CA GLN A 222 -30.90 -19.04 -12.71
C GLN A 222 -30.45 -18.91 -11.25
N GLN A 223 -29.86 -17.79 -10.85
CA GLN A 223 -29.53 -17.51 -9.44
C GLN A 223 -30.80 -17.58 -8.58
N TRP A 224 -31.87 -16.87 -8.96
CA TRP A 224 -33.16 -17.00 -8.28
C TRP A 224 -33.67 -18.45 -8.24
N ALA A 225 -33.56 -19.19 -9.35
CA ALA A 225 -34.02 -20.57 -9.38
C ALA A 225 -33.21 -21.46 -8.42
N TYR A 226 -31.93 -21.18 -8.27
CA TYR A 226 -31.01 -21.88 -7.37
C TYR A 226 -31.35 -21.60 -5.90
N GLU A 227 -31.44 -20.32 -5.52
CA GLU A 227 -31.66 -19.88 -4.13
C GLU A 227 -33.10 -20.07 -3.69
N ASP A 228 -34.04 -19.41 -4.39
CA ASP A 228 -35.41 -19.25 -3.93
C ASP A 228 -36.31 -20.42 -4.34
N TYR A 229 -36.19 -20.89 -5.59
CA TYR A 229 -37.06 -21.96 -6.08
C TYR A 229 -36.60 -23.34 -5.59
N TYR A 230 -35.31 -23.62 -5.65
CA TYR A 230 -34.76 -24.91 -5.27
C TYR A 230 -34.17 -24.97 -3.87
N GLY A 231 -33.91 -23.83 -3.22
CA GLY A 231 -33.41 -23.80 -1.84
C GLY A 231 -32.00 -24.37 -1.70
N LEU A 232 -31.14 -24.18 -2.71
CA LEU A 232 -29.82 -24.84 -2.77
C LEU A 232 -28.73 -24.10 -1.99
N GLY A 233 -29.04 -22.93 -1.42
CA GLY A 233 -28.09 -22.06 -0.72
C GLY A 233 -27.88 -20.76 -1.49
N GLU A 234 -26.77 -20.08 -1.22
CA GLU A 234 -26.30 -18.92 -2.00
C GLU A 234 -25.91 -19.38 -3.41
N ALA A 235 -26.41 -18.66 -4.41
CA ALA A 235 -26.11 -18.99 -5.79
C ALA A 235 -24.69 -18.55 -6.15
N PRO A 236 -24.01 -19.29 -7.05
CA PRO A 236 -22.75 -18.83 -7.60
C PRO A 236 -22.88 -17.43 -8.22
N HIS A 237 -21.87 -16.60 -8.01
CA HIS A 237 -21.75 -15.27 -8.59
C HIS A 237 -20.97 -15.32 -9.91
N THR A 238 -21.23 -14.36 -10.79
CA THR A 238 -20.35 -14.11 -11.92
C THR A 238 -19.01 -13.54 -11.43
N PRO A 239 -17.91 -13.71 -12.18
CA PRO A 239 -16.66 -13.03 -11.85
C PRO A 239 -16.79 -11.51 -11.66
N TRP A 240 -17.68 -10.88 -12.43
CA TRP A 240 -17.97 -9.46 -12.28
C TRP A 240 -18.62 -9.14 -10.94
N GLN A 241 -19.59 -9.94 -10.50
CA GLN A 241 -20.23 -9.76 -9.18
C GLN A 241 -19.22 -9.93 -8.04
N ASP A 242 -18.36 -10.94 -8.10
CA ASP A 242 -17.29 -11.15 -7.11
C ASP A 242 -16.27 -10.00 -7.11
N LEU A 243 -15.95 -9.47 -8.28
CA LEU A 243 -15.09 -8.29 -8.39
C LEU A 243 -15.71 -7.07 -7.70
N LEU A 244 -17.01 -6.83 -7.84
CA LEU A 244 -17.70 -5.72 -7.16
C LEU A 244 -17.57 -5.84 -5.64
N LEU A 245 -17.76 -7.04 -5.10
CA LEU A 245 -17.60 -7.32 -3.67
C LEU A 245 -16.15 -7.11 -3.21
N ALA A 246 -15.18 -7.59 -3.99
CA ALA A 246 -13.76 -7.45 -3.65
C ALA A 246 -13.29 -5.99 -3.69
N VAL A 247 -13.76 -5.19 -4.65
CA VAL A 247 -13.47 -3.75 -4.70
C VAL A 247 -14.14 -3.01 -3.54
N ASP A 248 -15.36 -3.38 -3.15
CA ASP A 248 -16.03 -2.78 -1.99
C ASP A 248 -15.25 -3.05 -0.70
N ALA A 249 -14.89 -4.32 -0.45
CA ALA A 249 -14.07 -4.73 0.69
C ALA A 249 -12.69 -4.05 0.71
N PHE A 250 -12.05 -3.91 -0.45
CA PHE A 250 -10.80 -3.15 -0.59
C PHE A 250 -10.94 -1.71 -0.08
N LEU A 251 -11.96 -1.02 -0.58
CA LEU A 251 -12.19 0.38 -0.23
C LEU A 251 -12.62 0.52 1.24
N ASP A 252 -13.37 -0.42 1.79
CA ASP A 252 -13.72 -0.45 3.22
C ASP A 252 -12.48 -0.56 4.11
N VAL A 253 -11.51 -1.41 3.73
CA VAL A 253 -10.23 -1.50 4.45
C VAL A 253 -9.49 -0.17 4.39
N LEU A 254 -9.44 0.47 3.22
CA LEU A 254 -8.78 1.77 3.04
C LEU A 254 -9.44 2.87 3.89
N GLU A 255 -10.77 2.94 3.90
CA GLU A 255 -11.54 3.87 4.74
C GLU A 255 -11.34 3.63 6.24
N GLY A 256 -11.01 2.40 6.63
CA GLY A 256 -10.64 2.04 7.99
C GLY A 256 -9.21 2.44 8.38
N THR A 257 -8.35 2.82 7.42
CA THR A 257 -6.99 3.26 7.72
C THR A 257 -6.94 4.72 8.13
N SER A 258 -5.93 5.09 8.92
CA SER A 258 -5.67 6.48 9.27
C SER A 258 -4.91 7.26 8.19
N GLN A 259 -4.65 6.64 7.03
CA GLN A 259 -3.87 7.23 5.94
C GLN A 259 -4.77 8.03 5.01
N GLU A 260 -4.28 9.13 4.43
CA GLU A 260 -5.00 9.72 3.29
C GLU A 260 -4.73 8.88 2.03
N GLU A 261 -5.72 8.07 1.67
CA GLU A 261 -5.63 7.16 0.52
C GLU A 261 -6.51 7.65 -0.61
N GLN A 262 -5.88 7.89 -1.76
CA GLN A 262 -6.60 8.28 -2.96
C GLN A 262 -6.61 7.11 -3.92
N VAL A 263 -7.80 6.80 -4.46
CA VAL A 263 -7.99 5.69 -5.38
C VAL A 263 -8.50 6.23 -6.71
N SER A 264 -7.81 5.88 -7.79
CA SER A 264 -8.29 6.05 -9.15
C SER A 264 -8.74 4.72 -9.73
N LEU A 265 -9.66 4.79 -10.67
CA LEU A 265 -10.20 3.63 -11.36
C LEU A 265 -9.93 3.75 -12.86
N ALA A 266 -9.33 2.73 -13.43
CA ALA A 266 -9.33 2.47 -14.85
C ALA A 266 -9.92 1.09 -15.12
N SER A 267 -10.63 0.96 -16.23
CA SER A 267 -11.18 -0.32 -16.67
C SER A 267 -10.74 -0.63 -18.08
N TYR A 268 -10.75 -1.91 -18.44
CA TYR A 268 -10.43 -2.32 -19.79
C TYR A 268 -11.28 -3.49 -20.28
N ALA A 269 -11.49 -3.47 -21.59
CA ALA A 269 -12.04 -4.57 -22.38
C ALA A 269 -11.25 -4.62 -23.69
N SER A 270 -11.91 -4.43 -24.84
CA SER A 270 -11.23 -4.20 -26.14
C SER A 270 -10.42 -2.90 -26.15
N TYR A 271 -10.81 -1.92 -25.34
CA TYR A 271 -10.16 -0.63 -25.13
C TYR A 271 -10.05 -0.36 -23.63
N GLY A 272 -9.12 0.49 -23.21
CA GLY A 272 -9.05 0.99 -21.85
C GLY A 272 -9.80 2.32 -21.71
N SER A 273 -10.20 2.65 -20.49
CA SER A 273 -10.63 3.99 -20.08
C SER A 273 -10.10 4.30 -18.69
N LEU A 274 -9.73 5.56 -18.46
CA LEU A 274 -9.62 6.11 -17.11
C LEU A 274 -11.00 6.58 -16.69
N ASP A 275 -11.60 5.87 -15.73
CA ASP A 275 -13.00 6.08 -15.35
C ASP A 275 -13.14 7.10 -14.20
N THR A 276 -12.15 7.17 -13.32
CA THR A 276 -12.00 8.25 -12.33
C THR A 276 -10.54 8.66 -12.17
N ASN A 277 -10.31 9.91 -11.79
CA ASN A 277 -9.00 10.33 -11.27
C ASN A 277 -8.82 9.84 -9.83
N LEU A 278 -7.76 10.30 -9.15
CA LEU A 278 -7.49 10.01 -7.74
C LEU A 278 -8.57 10.62 -6.83
N GLU A 279 -9.47 9.78 -6.33
CA GLU A 279 -10.59 10.17 -5.49
C GLU A 279 -10.28 9.93 -4.01
N LYS A 280 -10.54 10.95 -3.16
CA LYS A 280 -10.58 10.78 -1.69
C LYS A 280 -11.91 10.19 -1.22
N ASN A 281 -13.00 10.50 -1.92
CA ASN A 281 -14.31 9.96 -1.62
C ASN A 281 -14.49 8.66 -2.40
N HIS A 282 -14.21 7.53 -1.75
CA HIS A 282 -14.27 6.22 -2.38
C HIS A 282 -15.69 5.80 -2.79
N GLN A 283 -16.74 6.51 -2.33
CA GLN A 283 -18.09 6.32 -2.87
C GLN A 283 -18.17 6.67 -4.37
N ILE A 284 -17.33 7.60 -4.85
CA ILE A 284 -17.24 7.92 -6.27
C ILE A 284 -16.74 6.70 -7.05
N VAL A 285 -15.69 6.04 -6.53
CA VAL A 285 -15.14 4.82 -7.13
C VAL A 285 -16.19 3.71 -7.14
N ARG A 286 -16.86 3.44 -6.00
CA ARG A 286 -17.94 2.44 -5.92
C ARG A 286 -19.04 2.68 -6.95
N ASN A 287 -19.54 3.92 -7.01
CA ASN A 287 -20.58 4.30 -7.97
C ASN A 287 -20.12 4.12 -9.41
N THR A 288 -18.86 4.42 -9.72
CA THR A 288 -18.32 4.26 -11.08
C THR A 288 -18.21 2.78 -11.44
N VAL A 289 -17.65 1.93 -10.58
CA VAL A 289 -17.53 0.48 -10.86
C VAL A 289 -18.91 -0.14 -11.07
N MET A 290 -19.92 0.20 -10.25
CA MET A 290 -21.29 -0.30 -10.40
C MET A 290 -21.94 0.05 -11.75
N ASN A 291 -21.49 1.11 -12.43
CA ASN A 291 -22.00 1.53 -13.73
C ASN A 291 -21.22 0.93 -14.92
N LEU A 292 -20.14 0.19 -14.65
CA LEU A 292 -19.41 -0.54 -15.68
C LEU A 292 -20.14 -1.86 -15.99
N SER A 293 -19.93 -2.36 -17.20
CA SER A 293 -20.50 -3.65 -17.61
C SER A 293 -19.47 -4.48 -18.36
N PRO A 294 -19.39 -5.79 -18.07
CA PRO A 294 -18.46 -6.70 -18.72
C PRO A 294 -18.83 -6.94 -20.19
N THR A 295 -17.90 -6.72 -21.10
CA THR A 295 -18.10 -6.93 -22.54
C THR A 295 -16.78 -6.92 -23.31
N GLY A 296 -16.76 -7.49 -24.51
CA GLY A 296 -15.63 -7.35 -25.44
C GLY A 296 -14.41 -8.22 -25.10
N ALA A 297 -13.26 -7.83 -25.64
CA ALA A 297 -11.99 -8.56 -25.55
C ALA A 297 -11.20 -8.20 -24.26
N THR A 298 -10.00 -8.75 -24.09
CA THR A 298 -9.18 -8.62 -22.87
C THR A 298 -7.87 -7.89 -23.17
N ALA A 299 -7.84 -6.55 -23.02
CA ALA A 299 -6.70 -5.69 -23.37
C ALA A 299 -5.94 -5.13 -22.15
N ILE A 300 -5.39 -6.02 -21.31
CA ILE A 300 -4.69 -5.67 -20.05
C ILE A 300 -3.72 -4.47 -20.18
N GLY A 301 -2.82 -4.50 -21.17
CA GLY A 301 -1.83 -3.43 -21.33
C GLY A 301 -2.44 -2.07 -21.66
N ARG A 302 -3.62 -2.01 -22.29
CA ARG A 302 -4.35 -0.74 -22.49
C ARG A 302 -4.92 -0.23 -21.17
N GLY A 303 -5.49 -1.12 -20.34
CA GLY A 303 -5.94 -0.75 -19.00
C GLY A 303 -4.81 -0.14 -18.16
N MET A 304 -3.63 -0.75 -18.18
CA MET A 304 -2.44 -0.20 -17.52
C MET A 304 -2.03 1.18 -18.04
N GLN A 305 -2.09 1.40 -19.36
CA GLN A 305 -1.79 2.70 -19.99
C GLN A 305 -2.78 3.80 -19.63
N GLU A 306 -4.04 3.48 -19.41
CA GLU A 306 -5.04 4.45 -18.93
C GLU A 306 -4.88 4.69 -17.43
N GLY A 307 -4.72 3.63 -16.63
CA GLY A 307 -4.62 3.73 -15.17
C GLY A 307 -3.39 4.51 -14.68
N ILE A 308 -2.28 4.50 -15.42
CA ILE A 308 -1.11 5.29 -15.04
C ILE A 308 -1.33 6.80 -15.16
N GLN A 309 -2.26 7.25 -16.01
CA GLN A 309 -2.53 8.68 -16.23
C GLN A 309 -2.91 9.37 -14.91
N ALA A 310 -3.75 8.72 -14.09
CA ALA A 310 -4.13 9.27 -12.78
C ALA A 310 -2.97 9.36 -11.79
N LEU A 311 -2.00 8.44 -11.84
CA LEU A 311 -0.82 8.49 -10.95
C LEU A 311 0.19 9.57 -11.37
N LEU A 312 0.13 10.00 -12.64
CA LEU A 312 1.00 11.02 -13.24
C LEU A 312 0.31 12.38 -13.36
N ASP A 313 -0.97 12.47 -13.05
CA ASP A 313 -1.73 13.71 -13.14
C ASP A 313 -1.16 14.79 -12.21
N SER A 314 -1.32 16.06 -12.58
CA SER A 314 -0.89 17.18 -11.74
C SER A 314 -1.54 17.24 -10.36
N SER A 315 -2.73 16.62 -10.21
CA SER A 315 -3.43 16.45 -8.94
C SER A 315 -2.92 15.27 -8.12
N ALA A 316 -2.16 14.36 -8.73
CA ALA A 316 -1.54 13.25 -8.01
C ALA A 316 -0.48 13.77 -7.05
N ARG A 317 -0.46 13.23 -5.84
CA ARG A 317 0.43 13.74 -4.78
C ARG A 317 1.88 13.39 -5.13
N PRO A 318 2.79 14.35 -5.31
CA PRO A 318 4.14 14.06 -5.81
C PRO A 318 4.94 13.10 -4.93
N PHE A 319 4.62 13.04 -3.64
CA PHE A 319 5.35 12.28 -2.62
C PHE A 319 4.58 11.07 -2.08
N ALA A 320 3.40 10.79 -2.63
CA ALA A 320 2.64 9.60 -2.29
C ALA A 320 3.26 8.35 -2.93
N ALA A 321 3.25 7.23 -2.21
CA ALA A 321 3.58 5.94 -2.78
C ALA A 321 2.59 5.63 -3.92
N LYS A 322 3.13 5.47 -5.13
CA LYS A 322 2.35 5.17 -6.32
C LYS A 322 2.21 3.67 -6.47
N THR A 323 0.98 3.18 -6.37
CA THR A 323 0.69 1.76 -6.55
C THR A 323 -0.33 1.55 -7.64
N MET A 324 -0.05 0.60 -8.52
CA MET A 324 -0.99 0.09 -9.52
C MET A 324 -1.38 -1.34 -9.15
N VAL A 325 -2.68 -1.63 -9.10
CA VAL A 325 -3.20 -2.99 -8.89
C VAL A 325 -3.96 -3.40 -10.15
N VAL A 326 -3.46 -4.42 -10.84
CA VAL A 326 -4.02 -4.89 -12.12
C VAL A 326 -4.73 -6.22 -11.90
N LEU A 327 -6.05 -6.25 -12.13
CA LEU A 327 -6.86 -7.45 -12.04
C LEU A 327 -7.21 -7.99 -13.42
N THR A 328 -7.22 -9.32 -13.58
CA THR A 328 -7.76 -10.02 -14.76
C THR A 328 -8.31 -11.39 -14.40
N ASP A 329 -9.41 -11.81 -15.04
CA ASP A 329 -9.94 -13.18 -15.00
C ASP A 329 -9.53 -14.02 -16.22
N GLY A 330 -8.79 -13.42 -17.15
CA GLY A 330 -8.68 -13.94 -18.51
C GLY A 330 -7.30 -13.81 -19.13
N ILE A 331 -7.25 -14.17 -20.41
CA ILE A 331 -6.03 -14.16 -21.22
C ILE A 331 -6.02 -12.91 -22.08
N HIS A 332 -4.98 -12.10 -21.93
CA HIS A 332 -4.74 -10.97 -22.82
C HIS A 332 -4.70 -11.41 -24.28
N ASN A 333 -5.60 -10.85 -25.09
CA ASN A 333 -5.87 -11.29 -26.46
C ASN A 333 -5.95 -10.14 -27.49
N THR A 334 -5.83 -8.88 -27.06
CA THR A 334 -5.78 -7.72 -27.97
C THR A 334 -5.03 -6.54 -27.38
N GLY A 335 -4.47 -5.68 -28.24
CA GLY A 335 -3.73 -4.49 -27.82
C GLY A 335 -2.26 -4.75 -27.49
N VAL A 336 -1.67 -3.88 -26.66
CA VAL A 336 -0.27 -3.96 -26.27
C VAL A 336 -0.09 -4.94 -25.10
N SER A 337 1.01 -5.70 -25.13
CA SER A 337 1.34 -6.66 -24.07
C SER A 337 1.53 -5.96 -22.71
N PRO A 338 0.90 -6.45 -21.63
CA PRO A 338 1.09 -5.87 -20.30
C PRO A 338 2.54 -5.97 -19.79
N VAL A 339 3.29 -6.98 -20.23
CA VAL A 339 4.72 -7.13 -19.89
C VAL A 339 5.54 -5.97 -20.45
N SER A 340 5.32 -5.60 -21.71
CA SER A 340 6.02 -4.49 -22.35
C SER A 340 5.62 -3.13 -21.74
N VAL A 341 4.36 -2.98 -21.34
CA VAL A 341 3.88 -1.78 -20.64
C VAL A 341 4.54 -1.65 -19.26
N ALA A 342 4.57 -2.73 -18.47
CA ALA A 342 5.24 -2.75 -17.17
C ALA A 342 6.73 -2.36 -17.28
N GLN A 343 7.44 -2.93 -18.27
CA GLN A 343 8.84 -2.56 -18.52
C GLN A 343 8.99 -1.07 -18.86
N GLY A 344 8.11 -0.53 -19.71
CA GLY A 344 8.10 0.89 -20.05
C GLY A 344 7.89 1.77 -18.82
N PHE A 345 6.94 1.41 -17.95
CA PHE A 345 6.65 2.16 -16.74
C PHE A 345 7.81 2.16 -15.76
N MET A 346 8.38 1.00 -15.47
CA MET A 346 9.47 0.88 -14.49
C MET A 346 10.77 1.55 -14.93
N ASN A 347 10.93 1.83 -16.23
CA ASN A 347 12.05 2.63 -16.75
C ASN A 347 11.85 4.13 -16.60
N SER A 348 10.62 4.61 -16.38
CA SER A 348 10.26 6.03 -16.43
C SER A 348 9.70 6.58 -15.12
N TYR A 349 9.12 5.73 -14.29
CA TYR A 349 8.33 6.14 -13.14
C TYR A 349 8.65 5.31 -11.90
N ASN A 350 8.55 5.93 -10.73
CA ASN A 350 8.70 5.26 -9.44
C ASN A 350 7.31 4.82 -8.93
N LEU A 351 6.91 3.60 -9.26
CA LEU A 351 5.66 2.98 -8.80
C LEU A 351 5.86 1.50 -8.49
N THR A 352 4.92 0.90 -7.79
CA THR A 352 4.83 -0.55 -7.60
C THR A 352 3.62 -1.10 -8.35
N ILE A 353 3.78 -2.25 -9.03
CA ILE A 353 2.68 -2.91 -9.76
C ILE A 353 2.38 -4.26 -9.10
N HIS A 354 1.20 -4.38 -8.51
CA HIS A 354 0.64 -5.65 -8.07
C HIS A 354 -0.29 -6.20 -9.13
N THR A 355 -0.41 -7.53 -9.17
CA THR A 355 -1.33 -8.21 -10.08
C THR A 355 -2.22 -9.19 -9.34
N VAL A 356 -3.47 -9.29 -9.75
CA VAL A 356 -4.45 -10.23 -9.22
C VAL A 356 -5.05 -11.01 -10.38
N THR A 357 -4.99 -12.34 -10.32
CA THR A 357 -5.66 -13.22 -11.27
C THR A 357 -6.84 -13.92 -10.64
N PHE A 358 -7.97 -13.91 -11.32
CA PHE A 358 -9.21 -14.51 -10.82
C PHE A 358 -9.65 -15.70 -11.67
N GLY A 359 -9.98 -16.82 -11.02
CA GLY A 359 -10.41 -18.05 -11.67
C GLY A 359 -9.32 -18.75 -12.50
N GLU A 360 -9.67 -19.91 -13.05
CA GLU A 360 -8.76 -20.79 -13.79
C GLU A 360 -8.41 -20.26 -15.20
N GLY A 361 -9.21 -19.33 -15.73
CA GLY A 361 -9.07 -18.80 -17.09
C GLY A 361 -7.94 -17.78 -17.27
N ALA A 362 -7.36 -17.28 -16.17
CA ALA A 362 -6.37 -16.21 -16.20
C ALA A 362 -4.94 -16.71 -16.54
N ASP A 363 -4.19 -15.92 -17.32
CA ASP A 363 -2.77 -16.20 -17.61
C ASP A 363 -1.89 -15.82 -16.40
N GLN A 364 -1.86 -16.69 -15.40
CA GLN A 364 -1.12 -16.47 -14.14
C GLN A 364 0.38 -16.25 -14.37
N ASN A 365 0.99 -17.02 -15.28
CA ASN A 365 2.42 -16.89 -15.59
C ASN A 365 2.77 -15.49 -16.12
N ARG A 366 1.92 -14.94 -17.00
CA ARG A 366 2.10 -13.57 -17.51
C ARG A 366 1.94 -12.53 -16.40
N MET A 367 0.95 -12.68 -15.54
CA MET A 367 0.68 -11.72 -14.48
C MET A 367 1.72 -11.77 -13.35
N GLN A 368 2.33 -12.94 -13.11
CA GLN A 368 3.53 -13.07 -12.27
C GLN A 368 4.72 -12.30 -12.84
N GLN A 369 4.95 -12.38 -14.16
CA GLN A 369 6.00 -11.61 -14.80
C GLN A 369 5.76 -10.10 -14.68
N VAL A 370 4.52 -9.64 -14.87
CA VAL A 370 4.16 -8.22 -14.73
C VAL A 370 4.42 -7.72 -13.31
N ALA A 371 3.98 -8.45 -12.29
CA ALA A 371 4.25 -8.09 -10.89
C ALA A 371 5.75 -8.08 -10.58
N ALA A 372 6.50 -9.08 -11.05
CA ALA A 372 7.95 -9.15 -10.86
C ALA A 372 8.69 -7.97 -11.49
N ILE A 373 8.29 -7.55 -12.70
CA ILE A 373 8.82 -6.35 -13.35
C ILE A 373 8.49 -5.11 -12.51
N GLY A 374 7.25 -4.99 -12.04
CA GLY A 374 6.76 -3.87 -11.25
C GLY A 374 7.23 -3.82 -9.79
N GLY A 375 8.10 -4.74 -9.36
CA GLY A 375 8.56 -4.84 -7.97
C GLY A 375 7.46 -5.18 -6.96
N GLY A 376 6.30 -5.63 -7.42
CA GLY A 376 5.14 -5.97 -6.59
C GLY A 376 4.95 -7.48 -6.44
N LYS A 377 3.76 -7.85 -5.97
CA LYS A 377 3.33 -9.24 -5.76
C LYS A 377 2.21 -9.61 -6.72
N HIS A 378 2.23 -10.88 -7.15
CA HIS A 378 1.11 -11.52 -7.82
C HIS A 378 0.28 -12.28 -6.80
N TYR A 379 -1.04 -12.17 -6.92
CA TYR A 379 -2.03 -12.88 -6.14
C TYR A 379 -2.96 -13.65 -7.07
N HIS A 380 -3.48 -14.77 -6.60
CA HIS A 380 -4.46 -15.55 -7.35
C HIS A 380 -5.62 -15.98 -6.44
N ALA A 381 -6.83 -15.68 -6.87
CA ALA A 381 -8.07 -16.15 -6.25
C ALA A 381 -8.76 -17.17 -7.16
N ALA A 382 -9.12 -18.32 -6.58
CA ALA A 382 -9.88 -19.35 -7.27
C ALA A 382 -11.40 -19.08 -7.23
N ASP A 383 -11.87 -18.36 -6.22
CA ASP A 383 -13.27 -18.06 -5.93
C ASP A 383 -13.45 -16.64 -5.34
N GLY A 384 -14.71 -16.18 -5.26
CA GLY A 384 -15.03 -14.82 -4.81
C GLY A 384 -14.58 -14.50 -3.38
N ASP A 385 -14.69 -15.46 -2.45
CA ASP A 385 -14.26 -15.28 -1.06
C ASP A 385 -12.74 -15.05 -0.97
N GLN A 386 -11.96 -15.82 -1.75
CA GLN A 386 -10.53 -15.61 -1.86
C GLN A 386 -10.20 -14.27 -2.51
N LEU A 387 -10.99 -13.83 -3.50
CA LEU A 387 -10.78 -12.55 -4.16
C LEU A 387 -10.95 -11.39 -3.16
N VAL A 388 -12.03 -11.40 -2.38
CA VAL A 388 -12.27 -10.45 -1.29
C VAL A 388 -11.08 -10.45 -0.31
N SER A 389 -10.69 -11.63 0.18
CA SER A 389 -9.57 -11.78 1.13
C SER A 389 -8.25 -11.22 0.59
N ILE A 390 -7.97 -11.42 -0.70
CA ILE A 390 -6.77 -10.91 -1.37
C ILE A 390 -6.80 -9.39 -1.47
N PHE A 391 -7.94 -8.79 -1.81
CA PHE A 391 -8.05 -7.34 -1.88
C PHE A 391 -7.87 -6.70 -0.50
N GLU A 392 -8.45 -7.28 0.55
CA GLU A 392 -8.18 -6.87 1.93
C GLU A 392 -6.69 -7.00 2.29
N GLU A 393 -6.03 -8.09 1.89
CA GLU A 393 -4.59 -8.29 2.11
C GLU A 393 -3.77 -7.20 1.40
N ILE A 394 -4.10 -6.87 0.15
CA ILE A 394 -3.43 -5.83 -0.61
C ILE A 394 -3.56 -4.50 0.12
N ALA A 395 -4.78 -4.08 0.47
CA ALA A 395 -5.03 -2.81 1.15
C ALA A 395 -4.21 -2.67 2.45
N ASN A 396 -4.13 -3.75 3.24
CA ASN A 396 -3.36 -3.79 4.49
C ASN A 396 -1.84 -3.76 4.29
N ASN A 397 -1.32 -4.35 3.22
CA ASN A 397 0.13 -4.54 3.01
C ASN A 397 0.80 -3.53 2.08
N LEU A 398 0.08 -2.52 1.58
CA LEU A 398 0.70 -1.43 0.83
C LEU A 398 1.79 -0.73 1.68
N PRO A 399 2.87 -0.20 1.08
CA PRO A 399 3.92 0.48 1.85
C PRO A 399 3.36 1.66 2.67
N THR A 400 3.72 1.79 3.96
CA THR A 400 3.25 2.86 4.86
C THR A 400 4.33 3.79 5.42
N ILE A 401 5.61 3.39 5.39
CA ILE A 401 6.68 4.10 6.10
C ILE A 401 7.97 4.13 5.26
N LEU A 402 8.49 5.34 5.05
CA LEU A 402 9.86 5.58 4.59
C LEU A 402 10.68 6.19 5.73
N THR A 403 11.95 5.81 5.84
CA THR A 403 12.91 6.35 6.80
C THR A 403 14.08 6.93 6.03
N GLU A 404 14.41 8.20 6.30
CA GLU A 404 15.56 8.90 5.71
C GLU A 404 16.64 9.26 6.72
#